data_AF-A0A852IE84-F1
#
_entry.id   AF-A0A852IE84-F1
#
_cell.length_a   1.000
_cell.length_b   1.000
_cell.length_c   1.000
_cell.angle_alpha   90.00
_cell.angle_beta   90.00
_cell.angle_gamma   90.00
#
_symmetry.space_group_name_H-M   'P 1'
#
loop_
_entity.id
_entity.type
_entity.pdbx_description
1 polymer ?
#
loop_
_entity_poly.entity_id
_entity_poly.type
_entity_poly.pdbx_seq_one_letter_code
_entity_poly.pdbx_strand_id
1 'polypeptide(L)'
;CPGPERGECVCGTCRCRHGFGGSACGCALGRGHCLGSGGRECSGHGSCVCGTCRCHPGYVGPLCGHCPTCHTPCQRLRDCADCGALGRGPLRGNCSLACPGVTSRLLPAPPPDPRGW
;
A
#
# COMPACT_ATOMS: atom_id res chain seq x y z
N CYS A 1 -21.12 21.73 14.23
CA CYS A 1 -21.52 21.11 12.96
C CYS A 1 -20.77 21.83 11.84
N PRO A 2 -19.95 21.18 11.01
CA PRO A 2 -19.00 21.79 10.07
C PRO A 2 -19.66 22.37 8.80
N GLY A 3 -20.83 23.00 8.95
CA GLY A 3 -21.57 23.68 7.88
C GLY A 3 -22.84 22.96 7.43
N PRO A 4 -23.72 23.68 6.71
CA PRO A 4 -25.06 23.22 6.34
C PRO A 4 -25.06 22.01 5.39
N GLU A 5 -23.97 21.81 4.63
CA GLU A 5 -23.76 20.64 3.75
C GLU A 5 -23.65 19.31 4.52
N ARG A 6 -23.20 19.38 5.79
CA ARG A 6 -22.89 18.19 6.59
C ARG A 6 -23.88 17.97 7.72
N GLY A 7 -24.45 19.04 8.26
CA GLY A 7 -25.47 18.94 9.31
C GLY A 7 -25.96 20.29 9.79
N GLU A 8 -27.05 20.25 10.54
CA GLU A 8 -27.72 21.42 11.13
C GLU A 8 -27.57 21.37 12.66
N CYS A 9 -27.37 22.53 13.29
CA CYS A 9 -27.32 22.62 14.75
C CYS A 9 -28.75 22.80 15.29
N VAL A 10 -29.20 21.88 16.14
CA VAL A 10 -30.52 21.94 16.79
C VAL A 10 -30.31 21.83 18.29
N CYS A 11 -30.53 22.92 19.03
CA CYS A 11 -30.40 22.98 20.48
C CYS A 11 -29.08 22.39 21.02
N GLY A 12 -27.95 22.75 20.41
CA GLY A 12 -26.62 22.27 20.83
C GLY A 12 -26.24 20.87 20.34
N THR A 13 -27.14 20.15 19.66
CA THR A 13 -26.86 18.84 19.05
C THR A 13 -26.79 18.98 17.52
N CYS A 14 -25.82 18.31 16.88
CA CYS A 14 -25.73 18.30 15.42
C CYS A 14 -26.61 17.20 14.82
N ARG A 15 -27.59 17.59 14.00
CA ARG A 15 -28.37 16.68 13.17
C ARG A 15 -27.68 16.51 11.81
N CYS A 16 -27.08 15.35 11.59
CA CYS A 16 -26.27 15.09 10.39
C CYS A 16 -27.11 14.84 9.15
N ARG A 17 -26.60 15.31 7.99
CA ARG A 17 -27.17 14.97 6.68
C ARG A 17 -26.76 13.55 6.26
N HIS A 18 -27.49 13.01 5.27
CA HIS A 18 -27.23 11.68 4.73
C HIS A 18 -25.76 11.53 4.27
N GLY A 19 -25.12 10.43 4.67
CA GLY A 19 -23.70 10.19 4.39
C GLY A 19 -22.71 10.82 5.39
N PHE A 20 -23.18 11.50 6.43
CA PHE A 20 -22.34 12.03 7.51
C PHE A 20 -22.77 11.52 8.89
N GLY A 21 -21.81 11.39 9.81
CA GLY A 21 -22.04 10.91 11.17
C GLY A 21 -21.10 11.50 12.22
N GLY A 22 -21.25 11.02 13.46
CA GLY A 22 -20.54 11.53 14.63
C GLY A 22 -21.23 12.72 15.29
N SER A 23 -20.86 13.04 16.53
CA SER A 23 -21.49 14.09 17.35
C SER A 23 -21.46 15.48 16.70
N ALA A 24 -20.48 15.72 15.83
CA ALA A 24 -20.34 16.95 15.08
C ALA A 24 -20.63 16.81 13.58
N CYS A 25 -20.99 15.62 13.05
CA CYS A 25 -21.16 15.37 11.60
C CYS A 25 -19.88 15.49 10.76
N GLY A 26 -18.71 15.34 11.37
CA GLY A 26 -17.42 15.37 10.67
C GLY A 26 -17.06 14.06 9.96
N CYS A 27 -17.70 12.94 10.34
CA CYS A 27 -17.37 11.62 9.83
C CYS A 27 -18.09 11.37 8.50
N ALA A 28 -17.36 11.20 7.40
CA ALA A 28 -17.98 10.76 6.14
C ALA A 28 -18.26 9.24 6.22
N LEU A 29 -19.52 8.86 6.04
CA LEU A 29 -19.96 7.46 6.01
C LEU A 29 -19.75 6.81 4.63
N GLY A 30 -19.47 7.62 3.60
CA GLY A 30 -19.15 7.13 2.27
C GLY A 30 -17.85 6.32 2.25
N ARG A 31 -17.90 5.13 1.66
CA ARG A 31 -16.76 4.20 1.55
C ARG A 31 -15.89 4.41 0.31
N GLY A 32 -16.29 5.33 -0.58
CA GLY A 32 -15.61 5.58 -1.86
C GLY A 32 -14.12 5.92 -1.70
N HIS A 33 -13.78 6.73 -0.69
CA HIS A 33 -12.40 7.13 -0.41
C HIS A 33 -11.51 6.01 0.15
N CYS A 34 -12.13 4.91 0.60
CA CYS A 34 -11.44 3.76 1.16
C CYS A 34 -11.27 2.62 0.14
N LEU A 35 -11.86 2.73 -1.06
CA LEU A 35 -11.76 1.72 -2.11
C LEU A 35 -10.54 2.00 -2.99
N GLY A 36 -9.59 1.06 -3.03
CA GLY A 36 -8.46 1.13 -3.95
C GLY A 36 -8.80 0.65 -5.36
N SER A 37 -7.84 0.74 -6.28
CA SER A 37 -7.99 0.34 -7.69
C SER A 37 -8.43 -1.11 -7.92
N GLY A 38 -8.25 -1.98 -6.92
CA GLY A 38 -8.72 -3.37 -6.93
C GLY A 38 -10.10 -3.60 -6.30
N GLY A 39 -10.86 -2.55 -6.00
CA GLY A 39 -12.18 -2.64 -5.36
C GLY A 39 -12.16 -3.14 -3.91
N ARG A 40 -10.98 -3.34 -3.32
CA ARG A 40 -10.82 -3.73 -1.92
C ARG A 40 -10.75 -2.50 -1.04
N GLU A 41 -11.50 -2.54 0.04
CA GLU A 41 -11.43 -1.53 1.09
C GLU A 41 -10.07 -1.59 1.78
N CYS A 42 -9.38 -0.45 1.84
CA CYS A 42 -8.07 -0.29 2.48
C CYS A 42 -7.09 -1.39 2.05
N SER A 43 -7.11 -1.75 0.76
CA SER A 43 -6.30 -2.83 0.16
C SER A 43 -6.45 -4.21 0.83
N GLY A 44 -7.45 -4.40 1.71
CA GLY A 44 -7.62 -5.59 2.55
C GLY A 44 -6.76 -5.57 3.83
N HIS A 45 -6.07 -4.47 4.12
CA HIS A 45 -5.11 -4.33 5.21
C HIS A 45 -5.53 -3.27 6.23
N GLY A 46 -6.82 -3.04 6.39
CA GLY A 46 -7.36 -2.11 7.36
C GLY A 46 -8.88 -2.03 7.32
N SER A 47 -9.43 -1.06 8.05
CA SER A 47 -10.87 -0.79 8.08
C SER A 47 -11.14 0.67 7.75
N CYS A 48 -12.18 0.94 6.97
CA CYS A 48 -12.60 2.31 6.68
C CYS A 48 -13.33 2.92 7.88
N VAL A 49 -12.75 3.97 8.46
CA VAL A 49 -13.33 4.74 9.57
C VAL A 49 -13.43 6.19 9.13
N CYS A 50 -14.67 6.70 9.03
CA CYS A 50 -14.94 8.09 8.64
C CYS A 50 -14.35 8.51 7.28
N GLY A 51 -14.33 7.59 6.30
CA GLY A 51 -13.76 7.84 4.98
C GLY A 51 -12.23 7.82 4.94
N THR A 52 -11.58 7.39 6.03
CA THR A 52 -10.12 7.21 6.11
C THR A 52 -9.81 5.77 6.50
N CYS A 53 -8.77 5.19 5.91
CA CYS A 53 -8.34 3.84 6.26
C CYS A 53 -7.54 3.82 7.56
N ARG A 54 -7.99 3.01 8.52
CA ARG A 54 -7.21 2.64 9.70
C ARG A 54 -6.50 1.32 9.41
N CYS A 55 -5.19 1.40 9.17
CA CYS A 55 -4.38 0.25 8.76
C CYS A 55 -4.09 -0.73 9.89
N HIS A 56 -3.95 -2.00 9.55
CA HIS A 56 -3.37 -3.02 10.41
C HIS A 56 -1.87 -2.73 10.67
N PRO A 57 -1.30 -3.23 11.78
CA PRO A 57 0.13 -3.07 12.07
C PRO A 57 1.01 -3.53 10.90
N GLY A 58 2.01 -2.71 10.55
CA GLY A 58 2.93 -2.99 9.44
C GLY A 58 2.48 -2.46 8.07
N TYR A 59 1.25 -1.94 7.94
CA TYR A 59 0.75 -1.34 6.72
C TYR A 59 0.59 0.18 6.85
N VAL A 60 0.91 0.90 5.78
CA VAL A 60 0.93 2.36 5.72
C VAL A 60 0.34 2.87 4.41
N GLY A 61 0.08 4.18 4.39
CA GLY A 61 -0.49 4.90 3.25
C GLY A 61 -2.02 5.04 3.33
N PRO A 62 -2.61 5.85 2.43
CA PRO A 62 -4.02 6.24 2.49
C PRO A 62 -4.99 5.06 2.33
N LEU A 63 -4.54 3.98 1.68
CA LEU A 63 -5.30 2.76 1.44
C LEU A 63 -4.62 1.52 2.03
N CYS A 64 -3.66 1.68 2.95
CA CYS A 64 -2.92 0.57 3.59
C CYS A 64 -2.25 -0.41 2.60
N GLY A 65 -1.90 0.05 1.40
CA GLY A 65 -1.33 -0.80 0.35
C GLY A 65 0.17 -1.00 0.47
N HIS A 66 0.86 -0.18 1.27
CA HIS A 66 2.31 -0.26 1.42
C HIS A 66 2.67 -0.92 2.75
N CYS A 67 3.60 -1.87 2.70
CA CYS A 67 4.13 -2.55 3.88
C CYS A 67 5.65 -2.39 3.90
N PRO A 68 6.22 -1.42 4.65
CA PRO A 68 7.65 -1.14 4.66
C PRO A 68 8.49 -2.28 5.25
N THR A 69 7.89 -3.11 6.11
CA THR A 69 8.53 -4.31 6.65
C THR A 69 8.41 -5.52 5.73
N CYS A 70 7.57 -5.46 4.70
CA CYS A 70 7.44 -6.54 3.74
C CYS A 70 8.59 -6.46 2.74
N HIS A 71 9.29 -7.58 2.54
CA HIS A 71 10.32 -7.64 1.52
C HIS A 71 9.73 -7.37 0.13
N THR A 72 10.31 -6.39 -0.56
CA THR A 72 9.96 -6.13 -1.96
C THR A 72 10.29 -7.36 -2.80
N PRO A 73 9.66 -7.52 -3.98
CA PRO A 73 10.03 -8.59 -4.91
C PRO A 73 11.53 -8.62 -5.16
N CYS A 74 12.18 -7.47 -5.35
CA CYS A 74 13.64 -7.39 -5.54
C CYS A 74 14.43 -7.94 -4.35
N GLN A 75 14.00 -7.66 -3.11
CA GLN A 75 14.67 -8.19 -1.92
C GLN A 75 14.48 -9.70 -1.79
N ARG A 76 13.27 -10.22 -2.05
CA ARG A 76 12.98 -11.66 -1.99
C ARG A 76 13.69 -12.46 -3.09
N LEU A 77 13.82 -11.86 -4.27
CA LEU A 77 14.40 -12.48 -5.46
C LEU A 77 15.88 -12.15 -5.61
N ARG A 78 16.52 -11.50 -4.62
CA ARG A 78 17.92 -11.08 -4.72
C ARG A 78 18.84 -12.28 -4.95
N ASP A 79 18.71 -13.30 -4.12
CA ASP A 79 19.53 -14.52 -4.22
C ASP A 79 19.21 -15.33 -5.48
N CYS A 80 17.95 -15.28 -5.93
CA CYS A 80 17.54 -15.85 -7.21
C CYS A 80 18.15 -15.11 -8.41
N ALA A 81 18.24 -13.78 -8.34
CA ALA A 81 18.86 -12.98 -9.37
C ALA A 81 20.37 -13.19 -9.42
N ASP A 82 21.06 -13.23 -8.28
CA ASP A 82 22.49 -13.55 -8.21
C ASP A 82 22.78 -14.95 -8.76
N CYS A 83 21.96 -15.93 -8.40
CA CYS A 83 22.15 -17.29 -8.88
C CYS A 83 21.79 -17.45 -10.36
N GLY A 84 20.64 -16.93 -10.79
CA GLY A 84 20.16 -17.10 -12.16
C GLY A 84 20.92 -16.26 -13.19
N ALA A 85 21.39 -15.07 -12.83
CA ALA A 85 22.09 -14.18 -13.76
C ALA A 85 23.61 -14.33 -13.71
N LEU A 86 24.17 -14.66 -12.52
CA LEU A 86 25.62 -14.61 -12.27
C LEU A 86 26.18 -15.95 -11.80
N GLY A 87 25.33 -16.97 -11.57
CA GLY A 87 25.76 -18.29 -11.14
C GLY A 87 26.43 -18.31 -9.76
N ARG A 88 26.09 -17.35 -8.88
CA ARG A 88 26.71 -17.19 -7.55
C ARG A 88 25.68 -17.02 -6.45
N GLY A 89 26.17 -16.87 -5.22
CA GLY A 89 25.31 -16.68 -4.04
C GLY A 89 24.90 -17.99 -3.37
N PRO A 90 24.05 -17.91 -2.33
CA PRO A 90 23.73 -19.06 -1.48
C PRO A 90 22.91 -20.15 -2.20
N LEU A 91 22.14 -19.77 -3.23
CA LEU A 91 21.29 -20.68 -3.99
C LEU A 91 21.97 -21.30 -5.22
N ARG A 92 23.27 -21.08 -5.41
CA ARG A 92 24.03 -21.56 -6.59
C ARG A 92 23.84 -23.06 -6.90
N GLY A 93 23.79 -23.91 -5.87
CA GLY A 93 23.70 -25.36 -6.04
C GLY A 93 22.29 -25.89 -6.35
N ASN A 94 21.23 -25.15 -6.04
CA ASN A 94 19.84 -25.60 -6.23
C ASN A 94 18.94 -24.54 -6.90
N CYS A 95 19.56 -23.62 -7.66
CA CYS A 95 18.93 -22.47 -8.28
C CYS A 95 17.56 -22.74 -8.91
N SER A 96 17.51 -23.76 -9.76
CA SER A 96 16.33 -24.13 -10.55
C SER A 96 15.17 -24.61 -9.68
N LEU A 97 15.48 -25.18 -8.51
CA LEU A 97 14.48 -25.65 -7.54
C LEU A 97 14.06 -24.54 -6.56
N ALA A 98 15.00 -23.71 -6.13
CA ALA A 98 14.74 -22.63 -5.19
C ALA A 98 14.02 -21.42 -5.83
N CYS A 99 14.18 -21.23 -7.14
CA CYS A 99 13.66 -20.08 -7.87
C CYS A 99 12.79 -20.50 -9.07
N PRO A 100 11.69 -21.24 -8.84
CA PRO A 100 10.81 -21.66 -9.93
C PRO A 100 10.11 -20.46 -10.56
N GLY A 101 10.15 -20.36 -11.89
CA GLY A 101 9.50 -19.29 -12.64
C GLY A 101 10.19 -17.93 -12.56
N VAL A 102 11.45 -17.88 -12.10
CA VAL A 102 12.25 -16.65 -12.08
C VAL A 102 13.16 -16.61 -13.30
N THR A 103 12.93 -15.65 -14.19
CA THR A 103 13.81 -15.38 -15.34
C THR A 103 14.67 -14.16 -15.05
N SER A 104 15.98 -14.35 -14.98
CA SER A 104 16.94 -13.27 -14.73
C SER A 104 17.79 -13.00 -15.96
N ARG A 105 17.92 -11.74 -16.35
CA ARG A 105 18.76 -11.30 -17.47
C ARG A 105 19.73 -10.23 -16.99
N LEU A 106 20.99 -10.36 -17.35
CA LEU A 106 21.98 -9.29 -17.14
C LEU A 106 21.69 -8.14 -18.09
N LEU A 107 21.46 -6.96 -17.51
CA LEU A 107 21.46 -5.72 -18.25
C LEU A 107 22.91 -5.29 -18.52
N PRO A 108 23.20 -4.70 -19.69
CA PRO A 108 24.50 -4.09 -19.94
C PRO A 108 24.77 -2.99 -18.89
N ALA A 109 26.05 -2.77 -18.62
CA ALA A 109 26.46 -1.71 -17.69
C ALA A 109 25.87 -0.35 -18.15
N PRO A 110 25.37 0.48 -17.21
CA PRO A 110 24.97 1.83 -17.56
C PRO A 110 26.18 2.60 -18.11
N PRO A 111 25.96 3.54 -19.04
CA PRO A 111 27.04 4.42 -19.48
C PRO A 111 27.64 5.14 -18.28
N PRO A 112 28.94 5.49 -18.32
CA PRO A 112 29.57 6.24 -17.25
C PRO A 112 28.77 7.52 -16.98
N ASP A 113 28.42 7.76 -15.71
CA ASP A 113 27.72 8.99 -15.34
C ASP A 113 28.67 10.16 -15.66
N PRO A 114 28.27 11.11 -16.54
CA PRO A 114 29.10 12.28 -16.86
C PRO A 114 29.40 13.16 -15.63
N ARG A 115 28.73 12.91 -14.49
CA ARG A 115 28.98 13.61 -13.22
C ARG A 115 30.02 12.95 -12.32
N GLY A 116 30.51 11.75 -12.64
CA GLY A 116 31.71 11.16 -12.02
C GLY A 116 31.76 11.14 -10.49
N TRP A 117 30.72 10.64 -9.82
CA TRP A 117 30.77 10.29 -8.40
C TRP A 117 30.99 8.78 -8.24
#